data_AF-B2A719-F1
#
_entry.id   AF-B2A719-F1
#
_cell.length_a   1.000
_cell.length_b   1.000
_cell.length_c   1.000
_cell.angle_alpha   90.00
_cell.angle_beta   90.00
_cell.angle_gamma   90.00
#
_symmetry.space_group_name_H-M   'P 1'
#
loop_
_entity.id
_entity.type
_entity.pdbx_description
1 polymer ?
#
loop_
_entity_poly.entity_id
_entity_poly.type
_entity_poly.pdbx_seq_one_letter_code
_entity_poly.pdbx_strand_id
1 'polypeptide(L)'
;MRTKSRNLYMILAFLMLLIFVSTSAAAEEERVTRDDIIKFAGSLTVQQNEVITGDVFLFSGDAVIDGKVQGDVVVFAGNIEVNGEVLGDVTCFSGNIDKGDHGIIHGSQINLAEGLNFHGLRHNLPGLFQASPFWAVLGRGLQVMSLLGFLALGALITALTPDTVDSMGSYLKTNYLRAGLIGLIALIVVPFVSLILLLSIVGIPIIPLFLLAAFLAGFFGYLGIANLIGQKMVSAFRWSDSQILQAIIGIITLWLILQLPLINIVIWLVLAILSLGTIIDTKFGTMKPWFPKQVK
;
A
#
# COMPACT_ATOMS: atom_id res chain seq x y z
N MET A 1 -12.44 -36.26 19.45
CA MET A 1 -13.39 -35.16 19.14
C MET A 1 -13.05 -33.80 19.76
N ARG A 2 -12.17 -33.69 20.78
CA ARG A 2 -11.80 -32.43 21.46
C ARG A 2 -10.90 -31.45 20.66
N THR A 3 -10.26 -31.89 19.58
CA THR A 3 -9.38 -31.06 18.74
C THR A 3 -10.14 -30.19 17.73
N LYS A 4 -11.34 -30.62 17.31
CA LYS A 4 -12.13 -29.91 16.30
C LYS A 4 -12.76 -28.62 16.84
N SER A 5 -13.15 -28.59 18.12
CA SER A 5 -13.74 -27.41 18.77
C SER A 5 -12.70 -26.34 19.13
N ARG A 6 -11.47 -26.72 19.52
CA ARG A 6 -10.39 -25.76 19.80
C ARG A 6 -9.99 -24.96 18.56
N ASN A 7 -9.97 -25.59 17.40
CA ASN A 7 -9.68 -24.93 16.13
C ASN A 7 -10.80 -23.95 15.74
N LEU A 8 -12.06 -24.25 16.08
CA LEU A 8 -13.21 -23.38 15.81
C LEU A 8 -13.17 -22.09 16.63
N TYR A 9 -12.86 -22.15 17.93
CA TYR A 9 -12.74 -20.96 18.77
C TYR A 9 -11.57 -20.06 18.37
N MET A 10 -10.46 -20.63 17.89
CA MET A 10 -9.34 -19.84 17.37
C MET A 10 -9.68 -19.16 16.04
N ILE A 11 -10.42 -19.83 15.14
CA ILE A 11 -10.92 -19.21 13.90
C ILE A 11 -11.89 -18.06 14.22
N LEU A 12 -12.77 -18.24 15.21
CA LEU A 12 -13.69 -17.19 15.67
C LEU A 12 -12.97 -16.01 16.33
N ALA A 13 -11.97 -16.28 17.18
CA ALA A 13 -11.14 -15.24 17.77
C ALA A 13 -10.32 -14.49 16.72
N PHE A 14 -9.83 -15.21 15.69
CA PHE A 14 -9.12 -14.65 14.55
C PHE A 14 -10.03 -13.79 13.65
N LEU A 15 -11.27 -14.24 13.40
CA LEU A 15 -12.28 -13.45 12.71
C LEU A 15 -12.68 -12.20 13.50
N MET A 16 -12.81 -12.31 14.83
CA MET A 16 -13.03 -11.14 15.70
C MET A 16 -11.85 -10.17 15.66
N LEU A 17 -10.61 -10.67 15.66
CA LEU A 17 -9.41 -9.83 15.53
C LEU A 17 -9.38 -9.12 14.16
N LEU A 18 -9.70 -9.84 13.08
CA LEU A 18 -9.85 -9.28 11.72
C LEU A 18 -10.87 -8.14 11.66
N ILE A 19 -12.01 -8.31 12.33
CA ILE A 19 -13.06 -7.29 12.43
C ILE A 19 -12.57 -6.10 13.27
N PHE A 20 -11.89 -6.36 14.40
CA PHE A 20 -11.41 -5.34 15.33
C PHE A 20 -10.32 -4.44 14.74
N VAL A 21 -9.37 -5.02 13.99
CA VAL A 21 -8.33 -4.24 13.33
C VAL A 21 -8.92 -3.41 12.17
N SER A 22 -9.92 -3.95 11.45
CA SER A 22 -10.64 -3.19 10.41
C SER A 22 -11.44 -2.00 10.96
N THR A 23 -11.92 -2.07 12.21
CA THR A 23 -12.57 -0.94 12.88
C THR A 23 -11.59 0.15 13.34
N SER A 24 -10.34 -0.21 13.64
CA SER A 24 -9.33 0.78 14.06
C SER A 24 -8.83 1.68 12.93
N ALA A 25 -8.93 1.24 11.66
CA ALA A 25 -8.64 2.07 10.50
C ALA A 25 -9.76 3.09 10.17
N ALA A 26 -10.92 3.01 10.84
CA ALA A 26 -12.02 3.98 10.70
C ALA A 26 -12.10 4.96 11.88
N ALA A 27 -11.25 4.79 12.90
CA ALA A 27 -11.09 5.70 14.01
C ALA A 27 -9.79 6.48 13.81
N GLU A 28 -9.74 7.33 12.80
CA GLU A 28 -8.61 8.21 12.59
C GLU A 28 -8.76 9.40 13.55
N GLU A 29 -8.00 9.34 14.65
CA GLU A 29 -7.91 10.42 15.63
C GLU A 29 -7.38 11.69 14.96
N GLU A 30 -8.15 12.77 15.08
CA GLU A 30 -7.73 14.14 14.84
C GLU A 30 -6.56 14.46 15.78
N ARG A 31 -5.33 14.23 15.31
CA ARG A 31 -4.12 14.66 16.04
C ARG A 31 -3.83 16.11 15.70
N VAL A 32 -4.48 17.01 16.43
CA VAL A 32 -4.01 18.40 16.58
C VAL A 32 -2.73 18.34 17.40
N THR A 33 -1.58 18.32 16.72
CA THR A 33 -0.28 18.37 17.40
C THR A 33 0.04 19.82 17.73
N ARG A 34 -0.72 20.38 18.67
CA ARG A 34 -0.71 21.75 19.23
C ARG A 34 -0.61 22.98 18.30
N ASP A 35 -0.20 22.86 17.04
CA ASP A 35 -0.17 23.94 16.06
C ASP A 35 -0.41 23.46 14.62
N ASP A 36 -0.06 22.21 14.27
CA ASP A 36 -0.29 21.62 12.94
C ASP A 36 -1.61 20.86 12.83
N ILE A 37 -2.25 20.95 11.65
CA ILE A 37 -3.46 20.19 11.30
C ILE A 37 -3.12 19.17 10.22
N ILE A 38 -3.30 17.90 10.53
CA ILE A 38 -3.12 16.79 9.57
C ILE A 38 -4.44 16.03 9.45
N LYS A 39 -5.05 16.05 8.26
CA LYS A 39 -6.29 15.31 7.96
C LYS A 39 -6.09 14.38 6.77
N PHE A 40 -6.34 13.08 6.97
CA PHE A 40 -6.24 12.09 5.90
C PHE A 40 -7.52 12.02 5.04
N ALA A 41 -8.67 12.34 5.61
CA ALA A 41 -9.95 12.40 4.91
C ALA A 41 -10.87 13.48 5.48
N GLY A 42 -11.62 14.15 4.60
CA GLY A 42 -12.58 15.19 4.94
C GLY A 42 -12.06 16.60 4.63
N SER A 43 -12.98 17.54 4.50
CA SER A 43 -12.65 18.94 4.18
C SER A 43 -12.28 19.73 5.44
N LEU A 44 -11.49 20.78 5.26
CA LEU A 44 -11.12 21.74 6.30
C LEU A 44 -11.60 23.13 5.88
N THR A 45 -12.25 23.84 6.80
CA THR A 45 -12.57 25.26 6.64
C THR A 45 -11.95 26.01 7.80
N VAL A 46 -10.99 26.88 7.52
CA VAL A 46 -10.36 27.78 8.49
C VAL A 46 -11.18 29.06 8.50
N GLN A 47 -11.91 29.31 9.58
CA GLN A 47 -12.83 30.45 9.63
C GLN A 47 -12.08 31.77 9.74
N GLN A 48 -12.72 32.89 9.37
CA GLN A 48 -12.08 34.22 9.36
C GLN A 48 -11.48 34.66 10.71
N ASN A 49 -12.01 34.18 11.83
CA ASN A 49 -11.53 34.45 13.18
C ASN A 49 -10.52 33.41 13.71
N GLU A 50 -10.15 32.43 12.88
CA GLU A 50 -9.25 31.35 13.23
C GLU A 50 -7.83 31.63 12.72
N VAL A 51 -6.85 31.34 13.57
CA VAL A 51 -5.43 31.46 13.24
C VAL A 51 -4.78 30.12 13.52
N ILE A 52 -4.26 29.50 12.47
CA ILE A 52 -3.47 28.27 12.55
C ILE A 52 -2.00 28.67 12.58
N THR A 53 -1.31 28.37 13.68
CA THR A 53 0.10 28.72 13.86
C THR A 53 1.03 27.80 13.07
N GLY A 54 0.61 26.56 12.81
CA GLY A 54 1.42 25.54 12.14
C GLY A 54 0.99 25.26 10.70
N ASP A 55 1.39 24.09 10.22
CA ASP A 55 1.15 23.61 8.87
C ASP A 55 -0.21 22.92 8.75
N VAL A 56 -0.80 23.01 7.56
CA VAL A 56 -2.06 22.38 7.21
C VAL A 56 -1.80 21.34 6.13
N PHE A 57 -1.96 20.06 6.46
CA PHE A 57 -1.85 18.95 5.52
C PHE A 57 -3.18 18.21 5.37
N LEU A 58 -3.70 18.16 4.14
CA LEU A 58 -4.86 17.35 3.78
C LEU A 58 -4.49 16.32 2.72
N PHE A 59 -4.77 15.05 2.99
CA PHE A 59 -4.56 14.00 1.99
C PHE A 59 -5.73 13.91 1.01
N SER A 60 -6.98 14.01 1.48
CA SER A 60 -8.19 13.95 0.65
C SER A 60 -9.30 14.85 1.20
N GLY A 61 -9.72 15.85 0.43
CA GLY A 61 -10.75 16.81 0.81
C GLY A 61 -10.36 18.23 0.41
N ASP A 62 -11.32 19.15 0.48
CA ASP A 62 -11.06 20.55 0.09
C ASP A 62 -10.64 21.36 1.31
N ALA A 63 -9.77 22.35 1.07
CA ALA A 63 -9.34 23.31 2.07
C ALA A 63 -9.89 24.69 1.69
N VAL A 64 -10.71 25.28 2.56
CA VAL A 64 -11.17 26.66 2.44
C VAL A 64 -10.50 27.46 3.54
N ILE A 65 -9.73 28.47 3.18
CA ILE A 65 -8.97 29.30 4.11
C ILE A 65 -9.55 30.71 4.08
N ASP A 66 -10.47 31.00 4.99
CA ASP A 66 -11.00 32.35 5.20
C ASP A 66 -10.23 33.10 6.31
N GLY A 67 -9.59 32.36 7.22
CA GLY A 67 -8.76 32.87 8.31
C GLY A 67 -7.29 33.03 7.97
N LYS A 68 -6.42 32.86 8.96
CA LYS A 68 -4.96 33.00 8.80
C LYS A 68 -4.22 31.69 9.07
N VAL A 69 -3.36 31.28 8.15
CA VAL A 69 -2.43 30.15 8.32
C VAL A 69 -1.00 30.70 8.32
N GLN A 70 -0.26 30.43 9.39
CA GLN A 70 1.12 30.89 9.52
C GLN A 70 2.13 29.97 8.86
N GLY A 71 1.84 28.67 8.79
CA GLY A 71 2.66 27.68 8.11
C GLY A 71 2.26 27.44 6.66
N ASP A 72 2.66 26.27 6.15
CA ASP A 72 2.41 25.82 4.78
C ASP A 72 1.04 25.13 4.68
N VAL A 73 0.43 25.19 3.49
CA VAL A 73 -0.82 24.51 3.18
C VAL A 73 -0.56 23.50 2.06
N VAL A 74 -0.72 22.22 2.36
CA VAL A 74 -0.51 21.13 1.42
C VAL A 74 -1.78 20.31 1.29
N VAL A 75 -2.35 20.26 0.08
CA VAL A 75 -3.49 19.39 -0.24
C VAL A 75 -3.11 18.41 -1.34
N PHE A 76 -3.24 17.10 -1.04
CA PHE A 76 -2.83 16.05 -1.96
C PHE A 76 -3.91 15.75 -3.01
N ALA A 77 -5.17 15.61 -2.59
CA ALA A 77 -6.30 15.33 -3.48
C ALA A 77 -7.54 16.15 -3.08
N GLY A 78 -7.71 17.33 -3.70
CA GLY A 78 -8.77 18.29 -3.39
C GLY A 78 -8.42 19.70 -3.85
N ASN A 79 -9.39 20.60 -3.79
CA ASN A 79 -9.18 22.00 -4.14
C ASN A 79 -8.76 22.82 -2.92
N ILE A 80 -7.99 23.88 -3.15
CA ILE A 80 -7.65 24.87 -2.14
C ILE A 80 -8.29 26.19 -2.54
N GLU A 81 -9.14 26.75 -1.68
CA GLU A 81 -9.69 28.09 -1.84
C GLU A 81 -9.08 28.99 -0.76
N VAL A 82 -8.39 30.06 -1.17
CA VAL A 82 -7.74 31.00 -0.25
C VAL A 82 -8.41 32.36 -0.34
N ASN A 83 -9.22 32.69 0.67
CA ASN A 83 -9.89 33.98 0.84
C ASN A 83 -9.24 34.84 1.93
N GLY A 84 -8.52 34.21 2.86
CA GLY A 84 -7.77 34.84 3.96
C GLY A 84 -6.27 34.96 3.68
N GLU A 85 -5.43 34.73 4.68
CA GLU A 85 -3.99 34.93 4.59
C GLU A 85 -3.19 33.66 4.89
N VAL A 86 -2.32 33.24 3.97
CA VAL A 86 -1.35 32.16 4.15
C VAL A 86 0.07 32.73 4.07
N LEU A 87 0.82 32.60 5.16
CA LEU A 87 2.19 33.10 5.26
C LEU A 87 3.21 32.16 4.59
N GLY A 88 2.97 30.85 4.61
CA GLY A 88 3.81 29.84 3.98
C GLY A 88 3.48 29.58 2.51
N ASP A 89 3.99 28.45 2.02
CA ASP A 89 3.75 27.93 0.68
C ASP A 89 2.37 27.25 0.58
N VAL A 90 1.74 27.35 -0.59
CA VAL A 90 0.49 26.64 -0.91
C VAL A 90 0.78 25.63 -2.02
N THR A 91 0.72 24.35 -1.67
CA THR A 91 0.99 23.25 -2.61
C THR A 91 -0.26 22.39 -2.80
N CYS A 92 -0.69 22.25 -4.05
CA CYS A 92 -1.73 21.31 -4.43
C CYS A 92 -1.16 20.25 -5.39
N PHE A 93 -1.25 18.97 -5.00
CA PHE A 93 -0.80 17.87 -5.87
C PHE A 93 -1.83 17.55 -6.95
N SER A 94 -3.12 17.49 -6.59
CA SER A 94 -4.21 17.20 -7.52
C SER A 94 -5.46 17.97 -7.13
N GLY A 95 -5.80 18.94 -7.97
CA GLY A 95 -6.84 19.92 -7.71
C GLY A 95 -6.47 21.26 -8.34
N ASN A 96 -7.25 22.28 -7.99
CA ASN A 96 -6.95 23.66 -8.30
C ASN A 96 -6.74 24.47 -7.01
N ILE A 97 -5.81 25.41 -7.05
CA ILE A 97 -5.71 26.50 -6.08
C ILE A 97 -6.49 27.68 -6.66
N ASP A 98 -7.59 28.04 -6.01
CA ASP A 98 -8.35 29.25 -6.28
C ASP A 98 -8.02 30.30 -5.22
N LYS A 99 -7.66 31.49 -5.67
CA LYS A 99 -7.29 32.61 -4.81
C LYS A 99 -8.37 33.66 -4.95
N GLY A 100 -9.20 33.79 -3.91
CA GLY A 100 -10.26 34.77 -3.87
C GLY A 100 -9.74 36.21 -3.83
N ASP A 101 -10.65 37.17 -4.03
CA ASP A 101 -10.31 38.60 -4.16
C ASP A 101 -9.56 39.18 -2.95
N HIS A 102 -9.72 38.56 -1.77
CA HIS A 102 -9.07 38.97 -0.52
C HIS A 102 -7.96 38.00 -0.07
N GLY A 103 -7.73 36.93 -0.83
CA GLY A 103 -6.70 35.95 -0.55
C GLY A 103 -5.30 36.55 -0.64
N ILE A 104 -4.45 36.26 0.34
CA ILE A 104 -3.03 36.62 0.31
C ILE A 104 -2.22 35.37 0.57
N ILE A 105 -1.31 35.05 -0.35
CA ILE A 105 -0.35 33.95 -0.22
C ILE A 105 1.02 34.59 -0.31
N HIS A 106 1.78 34.55 0.78
CA HIS A 106 3.11 35.17 0.86
C HIS A 106 4.20 34.25 0.31
N GLY A 107 4.03 32.94 0.45
CA GLY A 107 4.90 31.94 -0.15
C GLY A 107 4.62 31.68 -1.64
N SER A 108 5.17 30.58 -2.12
CA SER A 108 4.99 30.08 -3.47
C SER A 108 3.67 29.31 -3.62
N GLN A 109 3.12 29.36 -4.83
CA GLN A 109 1.96 28.56 -5.22
C GLN A 109 2.41 27.48 -6.18
N ILE A 110 2.27 26.23 -5.78
CA ILE A 110 2.75 25.07 -6.54
C ILE A 110 1.57 24.15 -6.86
N ASN A 111 1.17 24.11 -8.12
CA ASN A 111 0.25 23.10 -8.66
C ASN A 111 1.06 22.05 -9.43
N LEU A 112 1.15 20.82 -8.91
CA LEU A 112 1.94 19.75 -9.53
C LEU A 112 1.18 19.00 -10.64
N ALA A 113 -0.16 19.00 -10.62
CA ALA A 113 -0.98 18.34 -11.63
C ALA A 113 -2.20 19.17 -12.04
N GLU A 114 -1.95 20.34 -12.64
CA GLU A 114 -3.01 21.19 -13.22
C GLU A 114 -3.92 20.39 -14.17
N GLY A 115 -5.23 20.42 -13.90
CA GLY A 115 -6.25 19.78 -14.73
C GLY A 115 -6.59 18.32 -14.39
N LEU A 116 -5.77 17.64 -13.57
CA LEU A 116 -6.15 16.35 -12.99
C LEU A 116 -6.94 16.57 -11.69
N ASN A 117 -8.19 17.02 -11.85
CA ASN A 117 -9.10 17.28 -10.73
C ASN A 117 -9.75 15.97 -10.25
N PHE A 118 -9.09 15.20 -9.36
CA PHE A 118 -9.72 14.03 -8.74
C PHE A 118 -11.00 14.40 -7.96
N HIS A 119 -11.07 15.60 -7.39
CA HIS A 119 -12.30 16.15 -6.79
C HIS A 119 -13.39 16.40 -7.84
N GLY A 120 -13.06 17.08 -8.94
CA GLY A 120 -14.00 17.32 -10.04
C GLY A 120 -14.53 16.03 -10.67
N LEU A 121 -13.71 14.97 -10.72
CA LEU A 121 -14.13 13.63 -11.08
C LEU A 121 -15.14 13.05 -10.08
N ARG A 122 -14.92 13.23 -8.77
CA ARG A 122 -15.85 12.80 -7.71
C ARG A 122 -17.20 13.55 -7.76
N HIS A 123 -17.18 14.86 -8.04
CA HIS A 123 -18.39 15.69 -8.08
C HIS A 123 -19.20 15.51 -9.37
N ASN A 124 -18.55 15.36 -10.54
CA ASN A 124 -19.22 15.12 -11.83
C ASN A 124 -19.66 13.66 -12.02
N LEU A 125 -19.09 12.72 -11.27
CA LEU A 125 -19.50 11.31 -11.25
C LEU A 125 -19.93 10.88 -9.83
N PRO A 126 -21.01 11.49 -9.28
CA PRO A 126 -21.41 11.25 -7.89
C PRO A 126 -21.71 9.77 -7.61
N GLY A 127 -22.17 9.01 -8.62
CA GLY A 127 -22.47 7.57 -8.49
C GLY A 127 -21.25 6.65 -8.37
N LEU A 128 -20.04 7.09 -8.74
CA LEU A 128 -18.81 6.31 -8.63
C LEU A 128 -18.11 6.50 -7.27
N PHE A 129 -18.37 7.62 -6.58
CA PHE A 129 -17.56 8.04 -5.42
C PHE A 129 -18.34 8.49 -4.18
N GLN A 130 -19.68 8.69 -4.24
CA GLN A 130 -20.47 8.70 -3.02
C GLN A 130 -20.40 7.31 -2.40
N ALA A 131 -19.70 7.19 -1.28
CA ALA A 131 -19.71 6.00 -0.45
C ALA A 131 -21.11 5.85 0.18
N SER A 132 -22.08 5.41 -0.63
CA SER A 132 -23.29 4.78 -0.11
C SER A 132 -22.85 3.78 0.95
N PRO A 133 -23.59 3.59 2.06
CA PRO A 133 -23.34 2.50 2.99
C PRO A 133 -23.16 1.16 2.24
N PHE A 134 -23.81 1.01 1.09
CA PHE A 134 -23.58 -0.07 0.14
C PHE A 134 -22.15 -0.11 -0.43
N TRP A 135 -21.59 0.98 -0.96
CA TRP A 135 -20.19 1.04 -1.45
C TRP A 135 -19.16 0.97 -0.32
N ALA A 136 -19.47 1.43 0.89
CA ALA A 136 -18.61 1.26 2.06
C ALA A 136 -18.61 -0.21 2.54
N VAL A 137 -19.77 -0.85 2.60
CA VAL A 137 -19.92 -2.28 2.92
C VAL A 137 -19.38 -3.15 1.79
N LEU A 138 -19.56 -2.77 0.53
CA LEU A 138 -19.01 -3.45 -0.63
C LEU A 138 -17.50 -3.23 -0.71
N GLY A 139 -16.97 -2.06 -0.38
CA GLY A 139 -15.54 -1.78 -0.29
C GLY A 139 -14.88 -2.59 0.82
N ARG A 140 -15.49 -2.65 2.02
CA ARG A 140 -15.06 -3.53 3.11
C ARG A 140 -15.22 -5.01 2.78
N GLY A 141 -16.31 -5.37 2.10
CA GLY A 141 -16.60 -6.72 1.62
C GLY A 141 -15.59 -7.17 0.57
N LEU A 142 -15.27 -6.30 -0.40
CA LEU A 142 -14.23 -6.47 -1.41
C LEU A 142 -12.85 -6.52 -0.76
N GLN A 143 -12.57 -5.74 0.28
CA GLN A 143 -11.32 -5.82 1.01
C GLN A 143 -11.17 -7.18 1.70
N VAL A 144 -12.19 -7.66 2.40
CA VAL A 144 -12.17 -9.01 3.01
C VAL A 144 -12.14 -10.11 1.94
N MET A 145 -12.89 -9.96 0.85
CA MET A 145 -12.86 -10.86 -0.30
C MET A 145 -11.50 -10.84 -1.01
N SER A 146 -10.81 -9.70 -1.03
CA SER A 146 -9.46 -9.58 -1.62
C SER A 146 -8.43 -10.27 -0.74
N LEU A 147 -8.59 -10.25 0.59
CA LEU A 147 -7.77 -11.05 1.50
C LEU A 147 -8.03 -12.54 1.34
N LEU A 148 -9.29 -12.95 1.27
CA LEU A 148 -9.65 -14.34 0.99
C LEU A 148 -9.16 -14.77 -0.39
N GLY A 149 -9.23 -13.89 -1.38
CA GLY A 149 -8.71 -14.10 -2.73
C GLY A 149 -7.20 -14.23 -2.73
N PHE A 150 -6.49 -13.37 -2.02
CA PHE A 150 -5.03 -13.40 -1.90
C PHE A 150 -4.56 -14.64 -1.13
N LEU A 151 -5.27 -15.03 -0.06
CA LEU A 151 -5.03 -16.28 0.67
C LEU A 151 -5.33 -17.49 -0.20
N ALA A 152 -6.44 -17.49 -0.96
CA ALA A 152 -6.80 -18.57 -1.86
C ALA A 152 -5.78 -18.70 -3.01
N LEU A 153 -5.37 -17.59 -3.61
CA LEU A 153 -4.33 -17.54 -4.64
C LEU A 153 -2.99 -18.00 -4.09
N GLY A 154 -2.57 -17.51 -2.93
CA GLY A 154 -1.33 -17.93 -2.28
C GLY A 154 -1.33 -19.42 -1.93
N ALA A 155 -2.45 -19.93 -1.40
CA ALA A 155 -2.63 -21.35 -1.13
C ALA A 155 -2.65 -22.19 -2.42
N LEU A 156 -3.32 -21.71 -3.47
CA LEU A 156 -3.37 -22.38 -4.78
C LEU A 156 -1.98 -22.46 -5.42
N ILE A 157 -1.24 -21.35 -5.46
CA ILE A 157 0.12 -21.31 -6.01
C ILE A 157 1.05 -22.22 -5.20
N THR A 158 0.96 -22.17 -3.87
CA THR A 158 1.76 -23.04 -3.00
C THR A 158 1.41 -24.51 -3.20
N ALA A 159 0.13 -24.84 -3.40
CA ALA A 159 -0.30 -26.21 -3.68
C ALA A 159 0.14 -26.70 -5.06
N LEU A 160 0.17 -25.82 -6.07
CA LEU A 160 0.61 -26.15 -7.42
C LEU A 160 2.14 -26.23 -7.54
N THR A 161 2.86 -25.42 -6.78
CA THR A 161 4.33 -25.26 -6.88
C THR A 161 5.03 -25.28 -5.50
N PRO A 162 4.85 -26.33 -4.70
CA PRO A 162 5.37 -26.40 -3.33
C PRO A 162 6.90 -26.27 -3.29
N ASP A 163 7.61 -26.99 -4.16
CA ASP A 163 9.08 -26.98 -4.19
C ASP A 163 9.67 -25.60 -4.50
N THR A 164 8.96 -24.84 -5.34
CA THR A 164 9.34 -23.48 -5.74
C THR A 164 9.26 -22.52 -4.56
N VAL A 165 8.14 -22.56 -3.82
CA VAL A 165 7.92 -21.71 -2.65
C VAL A 165 8.88 -22.07 -1.51
N ASP A 166 9.15 -23.37 -1.30
CA ASP A 166 10.11 -23.82 -0.28
C ASP A 166 11.55 -23.42 -0.62
N SER A 167 11.95 -23.58 -1.88
CA SER A 167 13.29 -23.18 -2.35
C SER A 167 13.55 -21.69 -2.15
N MET A 168 12.54 -20.84 -2.41
CA MET A 168 12.64 -19.39 -2.19
C MET A 168 12.80 -19.05 -0.69
N GLY A 169 12.01 -19.69 0.18
CA GLY A 169 12.14 -19.51 1.62
C GLY A 169 13.52 -19.97 2.12
N SER A 170 13.98 -21.14 1.71
CA SER A 170 15.28 -21.68 2.11
C SER A 170 16.46 -20.85 1.60
N TYR A 171 16.36 -20.28 0.38
CA TYR A 171 17.34 -19.36 -0.17
C TYR A 171 17.50 -18.10 0.69
N LEU A 172 16.39 -17.51 1.14
CA LEU A 172 16.40 -16.31 2.00
C LEU A 172 17.08 -16.52 3.35
N LYS A 173 17.07 -17.75 3.89
CA LYS A 173 17.77 -18.06 5.16
C LYS A 173 19.28 -17.86 5.07
N THR A 174 19.86 -18.10 3.89
CA THR A 174 21.31 -18.06 3.67
C THR A 174 21.77 -16.82 2.91
N ASN A 175 20.91 -16.23 2.08
CA ASN A 175 21.30 -15.19 1.12
C ASN A 175 20.43 -13.92 1.18
N TYR A 176 19.90 -13.54 2.36
CA TYR A 176 19.04 -12.35 2.51
C TYR A 176 19.68 -11.05 2.00
N LEU A 177 21.00 -10.85 2.18
CA LEU A 177 21.70 -9.66 1.68
C LEU A 177 21.76 -9.63 0.15
N ARG A 178 22.09 -10.75 -0.48
CA ARG A 178 22.15 -10.86 -1.94
C ARG A 178 20.76 -10.68 -2.56
N ALA A 179 19.73 -11.29 -1.97
CA ALA A 179 18.35 -11.04 -2.32
C ALA A 179 18.02 -9.54 -2.21
N GLY A 180 18.39 -8.91 -1.10
CA GLY A 180 18.18 -7.49 -0.89
C GLY A 180 18.83 -6.60 -1.96
N LEU A 181 20.08 -6.87 -2.31
CA LEU A 181 20.81 -6.10 -3.33
C LEU A 181 20.18 -6.25 -4.72
N ILE A 182 19.88 -7.49 -5.14
CA ILE A 182 19.23 -7.75 -6.43
C ILE A 182 17.84 -7.12 -6.46
N GLY A 183 17.10 -7.20 -5.36
CA GLY A 183 15.80 -6.59 -5.19
C GLY A 183 15.83 -5.07 -5.28
N LEU A 184 16.84 -4.43 -4.70
CA LEU A 184 17.03 -2.98 -4.77
C LEU A 184 17.31 -2.53 -6.21
N ILE A 185 18.15 -3.28 -6.94
CA ILE A 185 18.38 -3.04 -8.36
C ILE A 185 17.06 -3.20 -9.13
N ALA A 186 16.31 -4.27 -8.89
CA ALA A 186 15.03 -4.51 -9.55
C ALA A 186 14.01 -3.40 -9.26
N LEU A 187 13.96 -2.88 -8.02
CA LEU A 187 13.07 -1.80 -7.61
C LEU A 187 13.31 -0.51 -8.40
N ILE A 188 14.56 -0.23 -8.81
CA ILE A 188 14.92 0.93 -9.64
C ILE A 188 14.72 0.62 -11.13
N VAL A 189 15.08 -0.58 -11.56
CA VAL A 189 15.00 -1.00 -12.97
C VAL A 189 13.55 -1.08 -13.44
N VAL A 190 12.62 -1.60 -12.64
CA VAL A 190 11.21 -1.74 -13.00
C VAL A 190 10.55 -0.40 -13.39
N PRO A 191 10.59 0.68 -12.58
CA PRO A 191 10.01 1.96 -12.96
C PRO A 191 10.77 2.62 -14.11
N PHE A 192 12.09 2.47 -14.19
CA PHE A 192 12.87 3.02 -15.29
C PHE A 192 12.53 2.38 -16.63
N VAL A 193 12.44 1.04 -16.67
CA VAL A 193 11.96 0.29 -17.85
C VAL A 193 10.52 0.68 -18.19
N SER A 194 9.67 0.84 -17.18
CA SER A 194 8.28 1.29 -17.39
C SER A 194 8.23 2.68 -18.04
N LEU A 195 9.10 3.61 -17.65
CA LEU A 195 9.21 4.95 -18.22
C LEU A 195 9.71 4.91 -19.67
N ILE A 196 10.71 4.08 -19.97
CA ILE A 196 11.18 3.86 -21.35
C ILE A 196 10.07 3.28 -22.23
N LEU A 197 9.30 2.32 -21.70
CA LEU A 197 8.14 1.77 -22.41
C LEU A 197 7.05 2.82 -22.62
N LEU A 198 6.84 3.73 -21.66
CA LEU A 198 5.87 4.82 -21.78
C LEU A 198 6.23 5.79 -22.91
N LEU A 199 7.52 6.09 -23.08
CA LEU A 199 8.01 6.96 -24.16
C LEU A 199 7.95 6.28 -25.54
N SER A 200 7.80 4.96 -25.58
CA SER A 200 7.71 4.19 -26.80
C SER A 200 6.26 4.03 -27.24
N ILE A 201 5.92 4.39 -28.48
CA ILE A 201 4.58 4.15 -29.05
C ILE A 201 4.18 2.66 -28.96
N VAL A 202 5.15 1.76 -29.18
CA VAL A 202 4.97 0.31 -29.05
C VAL A 202 4.92 -0.14 -27.58
N GLY A 203 5.50 0.62 -26.66
CA GLY A 203 5.58 0.24 -25.25
C GLY A 203 4.28 0.47 -24.48
N ILE A 204 3.48 1.49 -24.83
CA ILE A 204 2.17 1.77 -24.20
C ILE A 204 1.28 0.51 -24.06
N PRO A 205 1.04 -0.30 -25.12
CA PRO A 205 0.25 -1.53 -24.98
C PRO A 205 0.95 -2.65 -24.19
N ILE A 206 2.29 -2.60 -24.05
CA ILE A 206 3.09 -3.60 -23.33
C ILE A 206 3.18 -3.28 -21.83
N ILE A 207 3.09 -2.02 -21.42
CA ILE A 207 3.22 -1.60 -20.02
C ILE A 207 2.28 -2.34 -19.08
N PRO A 208 0.97 -2.48 -19.35
CA PRO A 208 0.08 -3.21 -18.45
C PRO A 208 0.51 -4.66 -18.26
N LEU A 209 0.98 -5.30 -19.33
CA LEU A 209 1.49 -6.68 -19.28
C LEU A 209 2.80 -6.77 -18.50
N PHE A 210 3.71 -5.82 -18.69
CA PHE A 210 4.98 -5.75 -17.97
C PHE A 210 4.75 -5.55 -16.47
N LEU A 211 3.90 -4.59 -16.08
CA LEU A 211 3.56 -4.33 -14.68
C LEU A 211 2.82 -5.51 -14.05
N LEU A 212 1.92 -6.17 -14.78
CA LEU A 212 1.26 -7.38 -14.32
C LEU A 212 2.28 -8.51 -14.07
N ALA A 213 3.23 -8.71 -14.99
CA ALA A 213 4.29 -9.69 -14.81
C ALA A 213 5.19 -9.37 -13.62
N ALA A 214 5.58 -8.10 -13.43
CA ALA A 214 6.37 -7.64 -12.29
C ALA A 214 5.60 -7.83 -10.96
N PHE A 215 4.30 -7.53 -10.95
CA PHE A 215 3.42 -7.75 -9.81
C PHE A 215 3.32 -9.23 -9.44
N LEU A 216 3.05 -10.10 -10.42
CA LEU A 216 3.01 -11.54 -10.22
C LEU A 216 4.36 -12.04 -9.70
N ALA A 217 5.48 -11.58 -10.26
CA ALA A 217 6.80 -11.95 -9.79
C ALA A 217 7.03 -11.52 -8.33
N GLY A 218 6.69 -10.27 -7.97
CA GLY A 218 6.74 -9.80 -6.59
C GLY A 218 5.88 -10.67 -5.66
N PHE A 219 4.68 -11.06 -6.10
CA PHE A 219 3.79 -11.92 -5.32
C PHE A 219 4.36 -13.32 -5.08
N PHE A 220 4.94 -13.95 -6.09
CA PHE A 220 5.63 -15.24 -5.93
C PHE A 220 6.80 -15.15 -4.94
N GLY A 221 7.61 -14.09 -5.01
CA GLY A 221 8.68 -13.84 -4.04
C GLY A 221 8.15 -13.66 -2.61
N TYR A 222 7.03 -12.95 -2.48
CA TYR A 222 6.34 -12.77 -1.19
C TYR A 222 5.90 -14.10 -0.58
N LEU A 223 5.41 -15.05 -1.38
CA LEU A 223 5.05 -16.39 -0.90
C LEU A 223 6.25 -17.14 -0.30
N GLY A 224 7.45 -16.96 -0.86
CA GLY A 224 8.68 -17.51 -0.28
C GLY A 224 8.99 -16.96 1.11
N ILE A 225 8.82 -15.64 1.31
CA ILE A 225 8.97 -14.99 2.63
C ILE A 225 7.90 -15.47 3.60
N ALA A 226 6.64 -15.52 3.15
CA ALA A 226 5.51 -16.00 3.93
C ALA A 226 5.78 -17.43 4.41
N ASN A 227 6.18 -18.33 3.51
CA ASN A 227 6.49 -19.72 3.86
C ASN A 227 7.64 -19.82 4.88
N LEU A 228 8.70 -19.01 4.76
CA LEU A 228 9.79 -18.96 5.76
C LEU A 228 9.28 -18.59 7.15
N ILE A 229 8.42 -17.58 7.25
CA ILE A 229 7.85 -17.11 8.53
C ILE A 229 6.90 -18.17 9.09
N GLY A 230 6.04 -18.72 8.23
CA GLY A 230 5.11 -19.79 8.55
C GLY A 230 5.81 -21.03 9.10
N GLN A 231 6.89 -21.47 8.45
CA GLN A 231 7.73 -22.57 8.92
C GLN A 231 8.25 -22.33 10.33
N LYS A 232 8.79 -21.15 10.61
CA LYS A 232 9.30 -20.80 11.95
C LYS A 232 8.21 -20.86 13.02
N MET A 233 7.01 -20.37 12.71
CA MET A 233 5.90 -20.36 13.68
C MET A 233 5.30 -21.74 13.89
N VAL A 234 5.04 -22.48 12.81
CA VAL A 234 4.43 -23.81 12.89
C VAL A 234 5.36 -24.81 13.59
N SER A 235 6.66 -24.75 13.31
CA SER A 235 7.65 -25.60 13.98
C SER A 235 7.83 -25.25 15.45
N ALA A 236 7.80 -23.96 15.82
CA ALA A 236 7.85 -23.53 17.22
C ALA A 236 6.67 -24.06 18.05
N PHE A 237 5.48 -24.15 17.45
CA PHE A 237 4.26 -24.61 18.13
C PHE A 237 3.89 -26.08 17.85
N ARG A 238 4.65 -26.81 17.01
CA ARG A 238 4.41 -28.21 16.61
C ARG A 238 3.00 -28.47 16.09
N TRP A 239 2.46 -27.56 15.27
CA TRP A 239 1.05 -27.64 14.85
C TRP A 239 0.78 -28.61 13.68
N SER A 240 1.66 -28.66 12.68
CA SER A 240 1.52 -29.56 11.51
C SER A 240 2.77 -29.51 10.63
N ASP A 241 3.05 -30.57 9.87
CA ASP A 241 4.10 -30.57 8.84
C ASP A 241 3.58 -30.15 7.45
N SER A 242 2.31 -29.76 7.32
CA SER A 242 1.72 -29.34 6.05
C SER A 242 2.28 -27.99 5.57
N GLN A 243 2.90 -27.98 4.39
CA GLN A 243 3.46 -26.78 3.76
C GLN A 243 2.39 -25.73 3.41
N ILE A 244 1.18 -26.16 3.05
CA ILE A 244 0.05 -25.25 2.78
C ILE A 244 -0.33 -24.51 4.07
N LEU A 245 -0.36 -25.20 5.21
CA LEU A 245 -0.65 -24.58 6.50
C LEU A 245 0.44 -23.57 6.88
N GLN A 246 1.71 -23.90 6.62
CA GLN A 246 2.84 -22.98 6.84
C GLN A 246 2.69 -21.72 5.99
N ALA A 247 2.42 -21.84 4.69
CA ALA A 247 2.19 -20.68 3.83
C ALA A 247 1.00 -19.83 4.30
N ILE A 248 -0.13 -20.44 4.65
CA ILE A 248 -1.31 -19.72 5.17
C ILE A 248 -0.96 -18.96 6.45
N ILE A 249 -0.34 -19.62 7.42
CA ILE A 249 0.07 -18.98 8.68
C ILE A 249 1.08 -17.85 8.42
N GLY A 250 2.00 -18.06 7.48
CA GLY A 250 2.95 -17.06 7.04
C GLY A 250 2.30 -15.81 6.44
N ILE A 251 1.36 -16.00 5.51
CA ILE A 251 0.61 -14.90 4.86
C ILE A 251 -0.21 -14.15 5.92
N ILE A 252 -0.91 -14.87 6.80
CA ILE A 252 -1.67 -14.28 7.91
C ILE A 252 -0.75 -13.45 8.82
N THR A 253 0.43 -13.99 9.15
CA THR A 253 1.38 -13.30 10.03
C THR A 253 1.91 -12.03 9.39
N LEU A 254 2.32 -12.09 8.11
CA LEU A 254 2.74 -10.91 7.37
C LEU A 254 1.61 -9.89 7.25
N TRP A 255 0.38 -10.35 7.00
CA TRP A 255 -0.79 -9.48 6.94
C TRP A 255 -1.03 -8.75 8.27
N LEU A 256 -0.89 -9.44 9.41
CA LEU A 256 -0.99 -8.82 10.74
C LEU A 256 0.13 -7.82 11.01
N ILE A 257 1.36 -8.13 10.57
CA ILE A 257 2.51 -7.21 10.70
C ILE A 257 2.28 -5.93 9.88
N LEU A 258 1.71 -6.06 8.68
CA LEU A 258 1.42 -4.95 7.77
C LEU A 258 0.27 -4.05 8.24
N GLN A 259 -0.52 -4.47 9.22
CA GLN A 259 -1.58 -3.63 9.82
C GLN A 259 -1.01 -2.50 10.70
N LEU A 260 0.28 -2.52 11.05
CA LEU A 260 0.89 -1.49 11.90
C LEU A 260 1.07 -0.17 11.11
N PRO A 261 0.32 0.91 11.44
CA PRO A 261 0.22 2.10 10.58
C PRO A 261 1.54 2.85 10.40
N LEU A 262 2.40 2.87 11.42
CA LEU A 262 3.65 3.66 11.41
C LEU A 262 4.83 2.98 10.73
N ILE A 263 4.85 1.64 10.63
CA ILE A 263 5.97 0.87 10.05
C ILE A 263 5.60 0.33 8.65
N ASN A 264 4.37 0.57 8.21
CA ASN A 264 3.79 -0.03 7.03
C ASN A 264 4.67 0.19 5.78
N ILE A 265 5.03 1.45 5.48
CA ILE A 265 5.79 1.81 4.27
C ILE A 265 7.15 1.11 4.23
N VAL A 266 7.86 1.11 5.37
CA VAL A 266 9.18 0.47 5.48
C VAL A 266 9.06 -1.04 5.29
N ILE A 267 8.06 -1.68 5.89
CA ILE A 267 7.84 -3.12 5.74
C ILE A 267 7.48 -3.46 4.29
N TRP A 268 6.59 -2.69 3.64
CA TRP A 268 6.27 -2.87 2.23
C TRP A 268 7.50 -2.74 1.34
N LEU A 269 8.36 -1.74 1.59
CA LEU A 269 9.59 -1.54 0.85
C LEU A 269 10.56 -2.72 1.02
N VAL A 270 10.79 -3.15 2.27
CA VAL A 270 11.65 -4.30 2.57
C VAL A 270 11.10 -5.58 1.94
N LEU A 271 9.79 -5.82 2.05
CA LEU A 271 9.15 -6.98 1.43
C LEU A 271 9.24 -6.91 -0.09
N ALA A 272 9.01 -5.76 -0.72
CA ALA A 272 9.12 -5.60 -2.16
C ALA A 272 10.54 -5.92 -2.64
N ILE A 273 11.55 -5.36 -1.98
CA ILE A 273 12.97 -5.60 -2.25
C ILE A 273 13.27 -7.10 -2.12
N LEU A 274 12.99 -7.71 -0.96
CA LEU A 274 13.32 -9.12 -0.72
C LEU A 274 12.55 -10.05 -1.67
N SER A 275 11.29 -9.74 -1.97
CA SER A 275 10.46 -10.57 -2.86
C SER A 275 10.99 -10.55 -4.29
N LEU A 276 11.22 -9.36 -4.85
CA LEU A 276 11.76 -9.19 -6.20
C LEU A 276 13.17 -9.81 -6.30
N GLY A 277 14.02 -9.58 -5.31
CA GLY A 277 15.37 -10.13 -5.30
C GLY A 277 15.39 -11.65 -5.23
N THR A 278 14.56 -12.22 -4.35
CA THR A 278 14.45 -13.68 -4.20
C THR A 278 13.98 -14.32 -5.48
N ILE A 279 12.92 -13.80 -6.11
CA ILE A 279 12.38 -14.43 -7.31
C ILE A 279 13.31 -14.32 -8.51
N ILE A 280 14.04 -13.21 -8.65
CA ILE A 280 14.99 -12.99 -9.74
C ILE A 280 16.20 -13.92 -9.60
N ASP A 281 16.78 -14.03 -8.39
CA ASP A 281 17.99 -14.83 -8.19
C ASP A 281 17.69 -16.34 -8.16
N THR A 282 16.55 -16.74 -7.58
CA THR A 282 16.10 -18.15 -7.56
C THR A 282 15.40 -18.58 -8.85
N LYS A 283 15.03 -17.61 -9.70
CA LYS A 283 14.42 -17.81 -11.03
C LYS A 283 13.12 -18.56 -10.93
N PHE A 284 12.17 -17.93 -10.24
CA PHE A 284 10.91 -18.55 -9.90
C PHE A 284 11.11 -19.87 -9.14
N GLY A 285 12.08 -19.92 -8.23
CA GLY A 285 12.40 -21.07 -7.37
C GLY A 285 12.94 -22.31 -8.09
N THR A 286 13.25 -22.23 -9.39
CA THR A 286 13.78 -23.38 -10.14
C THR A 286 15.26 -23.66 -9.86
N MET A 287 16.02 -22.66 -9.37
CA MET A 287 17.47 -22.73 -9.07
C MET A 287 18.36 -23.15 -10.27
N LYS A 288 17.79 -23.27 -11.48
CA LYS A 288 18.52 -23.64 -12.70
C LYS A 288 19.27 -22.44 -13.27
N PRO A 289 20.39 -22.58 -13.98
CA PRO A 289 21.04 -21.45 -14.64
C PRO A 289 20.09 -20.80 -15.68
N TRP A 290 20.14 -19.46 -15.84
CA TRP A 290 19.27 -18.74 -16.81
C TRP A 290 19.58 -19.18 -18.24
N PHE A 291 20.85 -19.52 -18.49
CA PHE A 291 21.35 -20.01 -19.75
C PHE A 291 21.97 -21.39 -19.52
N PRO A 292 21.62 -22.42 -20.31
CA PRO A 292 22.26 -23.72 -20.20
C PRO A 292 23.77 -23.56 -20.39
N LYS A 293 24.56 -24.16 -19.48
CA LYS A 293 26.02 -24.19 -19.65
C LYS A 293 26.30 -24.95 -20.95
N GLN A 294 26.90 -24.28 -21.92
CA GLN A 294 27.41 -24.97 -23.10
C GLN A 294 28.50 -25.93 -22.61
N VAL A 295 28.24 -27.22 -22.77
CA VAL A 295 29.23 -28.27 -22.55
C VAL A 295 30.30 -28.03 -23.61
N LYS A 296 31.48 -27.57 -23.18
CA LYS A 296 32.67 -27.53 -24.03
C LYS A 296 33.19 -28.95 -24.23
#